data_AF-A0A9P6BZ25-F1
#
_entry.id   AF-A0A9P6BZ25-F1
#
_cell.length_a   1.000
_cell.length_b   1.000
_cell.length_c   1.000
_cell.angle_alpha   90.00
_cell.angle_beta   90.00
_cell.angle_gamma   90.00
#
_symmetry.space_group_name_H-M   'P 1'
#
loop_
_entity.id
_entity.type
_entity.pdbx_description
1 polymer ?
#
loop_
_entity_poly.entity_id
_entity_poly.type
_entity_poly.pdbx_seq_one_letter_code
_entity_poly.pdbx_strand_id
1 'polypeptide(L)' 'MTFLGRSRAYIGFKFSQLEIKAVLSVLLASFGFENAEKKIKWKLSEISALVVEGKGTTHSSLPMIISSLDQQ' A
#
# COMPACT_ATOMS: atom_id res chain seq x y z
N MET A 1 5.32 3.04 -16.22
CA MET A 1 5.96 4.26 -15.69
C MET A 1 4.96 4.98 -14.79
N THR A 2 5.06 4.82 -13.47
CA THR A 2 4.08 5.37 -12.48
C THR A 2 4.17 6.88 -12.33
N PHE A 3 5.35 7.45 -12.52
CA PHE A 3 5.55 8.89 -12.55
C PHE A 3 6.02 9.24 -13.96
N LEU A 4 5.16 9.94 -14.71
CA LEU A 4 5.40 10.35 -16.09
C LEU A 4 6.77 11.02 -16.24
N GLY A 5 7.41 10.92 -17.41
CA GLY A 5 8.73 11.47 -17.65
C GLY A 5 8.73 12.88 -18.26
N ARG A 6 9.88 13.57 -18.17
CA ARG A 6 10.18 14.79 -18.95
C ARG A 6 9.17 15.92 -18.66
N SER A 7 8.55 16.53 -19.68
CA SER A 7 7.66 17.70 -19.51
C SER A 7 6.33 17.40 -18.81
N ARG A 8 5.93 16.12 -18.66
CA ARG A 8 4.71 15.72 -17.95
C ARG A 8 5.03 15.10 -16.59
N ALA A 9 6.27 15.25 -16.11
CA ALA A 9 6.67 14.70 -14.83
C ALA A 9 5.89 15.34 -13.68
N TYR A 10 5.49 14.49 -12.75
CA TYR A 10 4.88 14.95 -11.52
C TYR A 10 5.94 15.69 -10.69
N ILE A 11 5.74 16.99 -10.46
CA ILE A 11 6.72 17.85 -9.76
C ILE A 11 7.05 17.33 -8.35
N GLY A 12 6.08 16.70 -7.69
CA GLY A 12 6.24 16.13 -6.35
C GLY A 12 6.87 14.73 -6.32
N PHE A 13 7.30 14.16 -7.44
CA PHE A 13 7.78 12.77 -7.48
C PHE A 13 8.91 12.49 -6.48
N LYS A 14 9.86 13.42 -6.33
CA LYS A 14 10.95 13.31 -5.36
C LYS A 14 10.46 13.29 -3.91
N PHE A 15 9.44 14.10 -3.61
CA PHE A 15 8.81 14.12 -2.29
C PHE A 15 8.08 12.81 -2.02
N SER A 16 7.24 12.34 -2.97
CA SER A 16 6.54 11.05 -2.84
C SER A 16 7.51 9.88 -2.68
N GLN A 17 8.65 9.88 -3.39
CA GLN A 17 9.69 8.86 -3.21
C GLN A 17 10.30 8.89 -1.81
N LEU A 18 10.60 10.08 -1.28
CA LEU A 18 11.18 10.24 0.05
C LEU A 18 10.20 9.79 1.13
N GLU A 19 8.95 10.23 1.04
CA GLU A 19 7.90 9.90 2.02
C GLU A 19 7.66 8.38 2.08
N ILE A 20 7.50 7.73 0.93
CA ILE A 20 7.34 6.28 0.84
C ILE A 20 8.55 5.58 1.46
N LYS A 21 9.78 6.02 1.15
CA LYS A 21 11.00 5.42 1.69
C LYS A 21 11.10 5.59 3.21
N ALA A 22 10.79 6.78 3.72
CA ALA A 22 10.84 7.07 5.16
C ALA A 22 9.83 6.21 5.92
N VAL A 23 8.57 6.19 5.47
CA VAL A 23 7.50 5.39 6.09
C VAL A 23 7.86 3.90 6.06
N LEU A 24 8.30 3.36 4.92
CA LEU A 24 8.71 1.97 4.82
C LEU A 24 9.90 1.64 5.71
N SER A 25 10.89 2.54 5.84
CA SER A 25 12.06 2.29 6.67
C SER A 25 11.71 2.15 8.16
N VAL A 26 10.74 2.92 8.64
CA VAL A 26 10.25 2.83 10.02
C VAL A 26 9.37 1.59 10.19
N LEU A 27 8.41 1.40 9.28
CA LEU A 27 7.46 0.29 9.36
C LEU A 27 8.14 -1.09 9.31
N LEU A 28 9.11 -1.27 8.41
CA LEU A 28 9.84 -2.53 8.28
C LEU A 28 10.81 -2.79 9.44
N ALA A 29 11.30 -1.74 10.10
CA ALA A 29 12.17 -1.90 11.27
C ALA A 29 11.38 -2.24 12.54
N SER A 30 10.17 -1.68 12.69
CA SER A 30 9.38 -1.81 13.92
C SER A 30 8.32 -2.91 13.90
N PHE A 31 7.90 -3.38 12.72
CA PHE A 31 6.76 -4.31 12.63
C PHE A 31 7.01 -5.53 11.72
N GLY A 32 6.47 -6.67 12.14
CA GLY A 32 6.28 -7.86 11.32
C GLY A 32 4.93 -7.81 10.60
N PHE A 33 4.91 -8.20 9.33
CA PHE A 33 3.71 -8.20 8.48
C PHE A 33 3.33 -9.62 8.07
N GLU A 34 2.09 -10.00 8.32
CA GLU A 34 1.52 -11.28 7.92
C GLU A 34 0.21 -11.09 7.12
N ASN A 35 -0.11 -12.07 6.29
CA ASN A 35 -1.33 -12.01 5.48
C ASN A 35 -2.56 -12.23 6.37
N ALA A 36 -3.54 -11.32 6.31
CA ALA A 36 -4.83 -11.61 6.89
C ALA A 36 -5.52 -12.64 5.99
N GLU A 37 -5.94 -13.79 6.52
CA GLU A 37 -6.55 -14.94 5.80
C GLU A 37 -7.85 -14.64 5.01
N LYS A 38 -8.14 -13.37 4.78
CA LYS A 38 -9.25 -12.85 3.99
C LYS A 38 -8.92 -12.95 2.51
N LYS A 39 -9.84 -13.50 1.72
CA LYS A 39 -9.70 -13.55 0.26
C LYS A 39 -9.78 -12.14 -0.33
N ILE A 40 -8.75 -11.81 -1.10
CA ILE A 40 -8.57 -10.53 -1.77
C ILE A 40 -8.89 -10.71 -3.26
N LYS A 41 -9.70 -9.82 -3.82
CA LYS A 41 -9.96 -9.74 -5.26
C LYS A 41 -9.54 -8.38 -5.82
N TRP A 42 -8.93 -8.40 -7.00
CA TRP A 42 -8.70 -7.21 -7.80
C TRP A 42 -9.98 -6.80 -8.52
N LYS A 43 -10.44 -5.58 -8.26
CA LYS A 43 -11.51 -4.93 -9.00
C LYS A 43 -10.87 -4.12 -10.12
N LEU A 44 -10.91 -4.67 -11.34
CA LEU A 44 -10.39 -4.03 -12.54
C LEU A 44 -11.42 -3.01 -13.06
N SER A 45 -11.43 -1.82 -12.47
CA SER A 45 -12.17 -0.66 -12.95
C SER A 45 -11.20 0.38 -13.53
N GLU A 46 -11.70 1.57 -13.90
CA GLU A 46 -10.87 2.68 -14.42
C GLU A 46 -9.69 3.01 -13.48
N ILE A 47 -9.94 2.89 -12.17
CA ILE A 47 -8.90 2.79 -11.14
C ILE A 47 -8.97 1.37 -10.57
N SER A 48 -7.88 0.61 -10.74
CA SER A 48 -7.78 -0.72 -10.17
C SER A 48 -7.72 -0.63 -8.65
N ALA A 49 -8.64 -1.33 -7.99
CA ALA A 49 -8.75 -1.32 -6.53
C ALA A 49 -8.77 -2.74 -5.98
N LEU A 50 -8.31 -2.88 -4.75
CA LEU A 50 -8.25 -4.17 -4.08
C LEU A 50 -9.37 -4.24 -3.03
N VAL A 51 -10.17 -5.30 -3.09
CA VAL A 51 -11.40 -5.46 -2.31
C VAL A 51 -11.40 -6.83 -1.64
N VAL A 52 -11.89 -6.89 -0.40
CA VAL A 52 -12.09 -8.14 0.34
C VAL A 52 -13.39 -8.79 -0.10
N GLU A 53 -13.36 -10.08 -0.39
CA GLU A 53 -14.56 -10.84 -0.76
C GLU A 53 -15.62 -10.78 0.34
N GLY A 54 -16.87 -10.51 -0.03
CA GLY A 54 -18.03 -10.59 0.87
C GLY A 54 -18.34 -9.31 1.68
N LYS A 55 -17.46 -8.32 1.74
CA LYS A 55 -17.80 -6.96 2.20
C LYS A 55 -18.16 -6.11 0.98
N GLY A 56 -19.30 -5.41 1.03
CA GLY A 56 -19.83 -4.61 -0.09
C GLY A 56 -18.75 -3.83 -0.85
N THR A 57 -18.86 -3.82 -2.18
CA THR A 57 -17.82 -3.46 -3.17
C THR A 57 -17.38 -1.99 -3.18
N THR A 58 -17.72 -1.24 -2.12
CA THR A 58 -17.62 0.21 -2.04
C THR A 58 -16.28 0.70 -1.48
N HIS A 59 -15.59 -0.10 -0.67
CA HIS A 59 -14.35 0.33 -0.01
C HIS A 59 -13.14 -0.54 -0.40
N SER A 60 -12.09 0.10 -0.92
CA SER A 60 -10.80 -0.57 -1.12
C SER A 60 -10.13 -0.80 0.22
N SER A 61 -9.65 -2.02 0.46
CA SER A 61 -9.00 -2.38 1.73
C SER A 61 -7.97 -3.49 1.52
N LEU A 62 -6.85 -3.36 2.24
CA LEU A 62 -5.73 -4.31 2.27
C LEU A 62 -5.55 -4.81 3.71
N PRO A 63 -6.32 -5.83 4.14
CA PRO A 63 -6.19 -6.33 5.50
C PRO A 63 -4.83 -7.05 5.65
N MET A 64 -4.04 -6.64 6.64
CA MET A 64 -2.79 -7.28 7.04
C MET A 64 -2.77 -7.42 8.56
N ILE A 65 -2.11 -8.46 9.04
CA ILE A 65 -1.82 -8.65 10.47
C ILE A 65 -0.46 -8.01 10.73
N ILE A 66 -0.37 -7.25 11.82
CA ILE A 66 0.83 -6.50 12.19
C ILE A 66 1.24 -6.92 13.60
N SER A 67 2.49 -7.32 13.78
CA SER A 67 3.10 -7.60 15.09
C SER A 67 4.21 -6.59 15.37
N SER A 68 4.35 -6.15 16.62
CA SER A 68 5.47 -5.27 17.02
C SER A 68 6.75 -6.08 17.20
N LEU A 69 7.87 -5.60 16.67
CA LEU A 69 9.19 -6.23 16.79
C LEU A 69 9.99 -5.74 18.02
N ASP A 70 9.50 -4.74 18.75
CA ASP A 70 10.12 -4.19 19.98
C ASP A 70 9.96 -5.13 21.21
N GLN A 71 10.06 -6.45 21.01
CA GLN A 71 10.27 -7.42 22.08
C GLN A 71 11.76 -7.78 22.16
N GLN A 72 12.60 -6.80 22.52
CA GLN A 72 13.91 -7.05 23.13
C GLN A 72 14.34 -5.90 24.04
#